data_AF-A0A8S4NXC7-F1
#
_entry.id   AF-A0A8S4NXC7-F1
#
_cell.length_a   1.000
_cell.length_b   1.000
_cell.length_c   1.000
_cell.angle_alpha   90.00
_cell.angle_beta   90.00
_cell.angle_gamma   90.00
#
_symmetry.space_group_name_H-M   'P 1'
#
loop_
_entity.id
_entity.type
_entity.pdbx_description
1 polymer ?
#
loop_
_entity_poly.entity_id
_entity_poly.type
_entity_poly.pdbx_seq_one_letter_code
_entity_poly.pdbx_strand_id
1 'polypeptide(L)'
;MASCDILEDAITRYESSIFKTMSFVRNPADTSCSHSNGTLNPQVYSLNISVVKVCEGFPSLHMDESYELQVNEKGASLIAMEIWGALRGIETFSQLIYRTSESTYQLNKTTIRDHPRFLHRGILVDTARHFLSLDTIKTTLETMAQNKFNVLHWHMTDDQSFPFQLKSFPNITSKGSFDPDSMVYTHDDVTEIVKFARMRGIRIIPEFDTPGHTFAWGVGKLELLTPCYKFNQKDLDGMYGPLHPALNSTYDTLQKIFQEVLDVFPDKYVHLGGDEVPFDCWRTNPYIAEFMKQKNLRDIREMLQYYEQRLVNIVTSVGKTRSTGVGTIVWQEVVDNNVKVPSDTIVEVWKSGGHEVFNYITHRNLSVIYAACWYLDHIKYGLDWHNFYKCDALYQLERYGRDKKWDSNKLLGGEVCLWAEYVDDNEYNQRLWPRASAAAERLWSHHSINDVHRAAPRIEEHRCRMISRGLPMGVINGPGYCKQFKAKSKTIPLNTTAETGGFLSDLSLSFNNISSSIDIPETYSLMYICAGILVLLAVVMVIFKQPSRSGILVLLIPLKSNSNNPRKLIPLFAVGILVYCLFSTPLWLEVLHKNNRGGSPMSHLRPKYGALINHMNQSVQLKPP
;
A
#
# COMPACT_ATOMS: atom_id res chain seq x y z
N MET A 1 37.51 7.21 -17.48
CA MET A 1 36.48 6.86 -16.48
C MET A 1 35.28 6.37 -17.28
N ALA A 2 34.77 5.17 -17.00
CA ALA A 2 33.49 4.77 -17.57
C ALA A 2 32.42 5.77 -17.08
N SER A 3 31.59 6.30 -17.98
CA SER A 3 30.42 7.10 -17.61
C SER A 3 29.46 6.24 -16.77
N CYS A 4 28.91 6.80 -15.70
CA CYS A 4 27.95 6.13 -14.83
C CYS A 4 26.61 6.82 -14.99
N ASP A 5 25.76 6.26 -15.84
CA ASP A 5 24.44 6.79 -16.18
C ASP A 5 23.55 6.99 -14.94
N ILE A 6 23.62 6.07 -13.96
CA ILE A 6 22.91 6.17 -12.68
C ILE A 6 23.29 7.45 -11.93
N LEU A 7 24.59 7.77 -11.88
CA LEU A 7 25.08 8.94 -11.15
C LEU A 7 24.72 10.25 -11.86
N GLU A 8 24.87 10.28 -13.18
CA GLU A 8 24.56 11.46 -14.01
C GLU A 8 23.06 11.82 -13.92
N ASP A 9 22.19 10.81 -14.01
CA ASP A 9 20.75 10.99 -13.83
C ASP A 9 20.43 11.43 -12.39
N ALA A 10 21.03 10.81 -11.37
CA ALA A 10 20.82 11.21 -9.98
C ALA A 10 21.21 12.67 -9.73
N ILE A 11 22.37 13.12 -10.21
CA ILE A 11 22.81 14.52 -10.07
C ILE A 11 21.76 15.47 -10.68
N THR A 12 21.29 15.16 -11.88
CA THR A 12 20.28 15.97 -12.60
C THR A 12 18.95 16.05 -11.82
N ARG A 13 18.45 14.90 -11.34
CA ARG A 13 17.20 14.83 -10.55
C ARG A 13 17.31 15.62 -9.25
N TYR A 14 18.41 15.43 -8.52
CA TYR A 14 18.60 16.08 -7.22
C TYR A 14 18.88 17.58 -7.34
N GLU A 15 19.61 18.03 -8.35
CA GLU A 15 19.77 19.46 -8.62
C GLU A 15 18.41 20.14 -8.86
N SER A 16 17.56 19.51 -9.69
CA SER A 16 16.19 19.97 -9.91
C SER A 16 15.37 19.97 -8.62
N SER A 17 15.40 18.86 -7.87
CA SER A 17 14.69 18.68 -6.60
C SER A 17 15.04 19.75 -5.56
N ILE A 18 16.34 20.04 -5.41
CA ILE A 18 16.86 20.97 -4.40
C ILE A 18 16.60 22.43 -4.80
N PHE A 19 16.84 22.80 -6.07
CA PHE A 19 16.90 24.23 -6.44
C PHE A 19 15.70 24.73 -7.25
N LYS A 20 14.97 23.85 -7.95
CA LYS A 20 13.82 24.22 -8.78
C LYS A 20 12.49 23.97 -8.08
N THR A 21 12.35 22.84 -7.39
CA THR A 21 11.08 22.42 -6.75
C THR A 21 11.03 22.65 -5.25
N MET A 22 12.17 22.72 -4.53
CA MET A 22 12.15 22.92 -3.07
C MET A 22 11.63 24.31 -2.66
N SER A 23 10.36 24.38 -2.25
CA SER A 23 9.69 25.59 -1.75
C SER A 23 9.62 25.63 -0.21
N PHE A 24 10.27 24.69 0.49
CA PHE A 24 10.11 24.52 1.94
C PHE A 24 10.95 25.50 2.78
N VAL A 25 10.34 26.03 3.84
CA VAL A 25 11.01 26.79 4.92
C VAL A 25 10.95 25.99 6.20
N ARG A 26 12.10 25.71 6.82
CA ARG A 26 12.14 25.10 8.15
C ARG A 26 11.43 26.02 9.14
N ASN A 27 10.55 25.46 9.98
CA ASN A 27 9.73 26.22 10.91
C ASN A 27 10.63 27.11 11.81
N PRO A 28 10.44 28.45 11.85
CA PRO A 28 11.30 29.37 12.61
C PRO A 28 11.37 29.11 14.11
N ALA A 29 10.47 28.30 14.68
CA ALA A 29 10.44 27.98 16.11
C ALA A 29 11.66 27.18 16.61
N ASP A 30 12.52 26.71 15.70
CA ASP A 30 13.84 26.14 16.02
C ASP A 30 14.89 27.28 16.18
N THR A 31 14.62 28.20 17.11
CA THR A 31 15.35 29.47 17.30
C THR A 31 16.70 29.35 18.02
N SER A 32 17.28 28.14 18.13
CA SER A 32 18.59 27.99 18.81
C SER A 32 19.78 28.56 18.01
N CYS A 33 19.61 28.87 16.73
CA CYS A 33 20.63 29.53 15.93
C CYS A 33 20.55 31.06 16.10
N SER A 34 21.30 31.58 17.07
CA SER A 34 21.56 33.02 17.18
C SER A 34 22.22 33.52 15.90
N HIS A 35 21.59 34.49 15.23
CA HIS A 35 22.22 35.25 14.16
C HIS A 35 23.38 36.07 14.71
N SER A 36 24.59 35.51 14.73
CA SER A 36 25.79 36.33 14.82
C SER A 36 25.96 37.06 13.50
N ASN A 37 26.01 38.40 13.53
CA ASN A 37 26.44 39.27 12.44
C ASN A 37 27.93 39.02 12.12
N GLY A 38 28.26 37.81 11.67
CA GLY A 38 29.57 37.39 11.23
C GLY A 38 29.62 37.36 9.72
N THR A 39 30.77 37.77 9.18
CA THR A 39 31.21 37.61 7.78
C THR A 39 30.68 36.34 7.13
N LEU A 40 30.14 36.47 5.90
CA LEU A 40 29.70 35.38 5.02
C LEU A 40 30.53 34.11 5.23
N ASN A 41 29.91 33.09 5.84
CA ASN A 41 30.44 31.73 5.90
C ASN A 41 30.86 31.28 4.48
N PRO A 42 31.91 30.46 4.32
CA PRO A 42 32.36 30.01 3.00
C PRO A 42 31.19 29.38 2.22
N GLN A 43 30.99 29.83 0.99
CA GLN A 43 29.97 29.31 0.10
C GLN A 43 30.35 27.88 -0.34
N VAL A 44 29.42 26.93 -0.23
CA VAL A 44 29.59 25.59 -0.78
C VAL A 44 29.19 25.64 -2.25
N TYR A 45 30.17 25.59 -3.15
CA TYR A 45 29.94 25.68 -4.60
C TYR A 45 29.68 24.33 -5.28
N SER A 46 30.16 23.24 -4.69
CA SER A 46 30.03 21.90 -5.25
C SER A 46 29.92 20.82 -4.17
N LEU A 47 29.31 19.70 -4.54
CA LEU A 47 29.41 18.42 -3.85
C LEU A 47 30.33 17.52 -4.66
N ASN A 48 31.50 17.18 -4.12
CA ASN A 48 32.43 16.26 -4.78
C ASN A 48 32.03 14.82 -4.45
N ILE A 49 31.53 14.08 -5.44
CA ILE A 49 31.10 12.68 -5.27
C ILE A 49 32.19 11.74 -5.76
N SER A 50 32.60 10.79 -4.92
CA SER A 50 33.57 9.74 -5.24
C SER A 50 32.95 8.37 -4.99
N VAL A 51 32.87 7.56 -6.06
CA VAL A 51 32.47 6.15 -5.99
C VAL A 51 33.70 5.29 -6.25
N VAL A 52 34.03 4.40 -5.31
CA VAL A 52 35.29 3.64 -5.35
C VAL A 52 35.27 2.53 -6.40
N LYS A 53 34.17 1.77 -6.47
CA LYS A 53 33.98 0.70 -7.44
C LYS A 53 33.40 1.22 -8.76
N VAL A 54 33.54 0.41 -9.81
CA VAL A 54 32.93 0.68 -11.12
C VAL A 54 31.41 0.67 -10.99
N CYS A 55 30.74 1.55 -11.75
CA CYS A 55 29.28 1.64 -11.79
C CYS A 55 28.68 0.27 -12.17
N GLU A 56 27.88 -0.30 -11.26
CA GLU A 56 27.25 -1.60 -11.42
C GLU A 56 26.01 -1.52 -12.31
N GLY A 57 25.65 -2.66 -12.92
CA GLY A 57 24.47 -2.77 -13.78
C GLY A 57 23.17 -2.64 -12.99
N PHE A 58 22.90 -3.63 -12.12
CA PHE A 58 21.66 -3.73 -11.33
C PHE A 58 21.98 -3.89 -9.84
N PRO A 59 21.12 -3.36 -8.94
CA PRO A 59 21.27 -3.56 -7.51
C PRO A 59 21.08 -5.04 -7.15
N SER A 60 21.67 -5.46 -6.03
CA SER A 60 21.59 -6.84 -5.52
C SER A 60 21.35 -6.86 -4.02
N LEU A 61 20.99 -8.02 -3.46
CA LEU A 61 20.78 -8.17 -2.01
C LEU A 61 22.02 -7.77 -1.17
N HIS A 62 23.23 -7.95 -1.70
CA HIS A 62 24.47 -7.68 -0.98
C HIS A 62 25.18 -6.40 -1.47
N MET A 63 24.44 -5.50 -2.10
CA MET A 63 24.98 -4.23 -2.56
C MET A 63 25.43 -3.34 -1.39
N ASP A 64 26.50 -2.58 -1.58
CA ASP A 64 27.05 -1.67 -0.57
C ASP A 64 26.33 -0.31 -0.64
N GLU A 65 25.51 -0.05 0.36
CA GLU A 65 24.76 1.20 0.50
C GLU A 65 25.39 2.17 1.51
N SER A 66 26.62 1.91 1.96
CA SER A 66 27.34 2.76 2.91
C SER A 66 27.92 4.00 2.25
N TYR A 67 27.96 5.10 3.00
CA TYR A 67 28.56 6.35 2.53
C TYR A 67 29.09 7.21 3.69
N GLU A 68 30.03 8.09 3.36
CA GLU A 68 30.52 9.16 4.22
C GLU A 68 30.27 10.51 3.53
N LEU A 69 29.52 11.38 4.21
CA LEU A 69 29.20 12.73 3.76
C LEU A 69 29.83 13.74 4.71
N GLN A 70 30.63 14.66 4.17
CA GLN A 70 31.25 15.73 4.93
C GLN A 70 30.92 17.08 4.32
N VAL A 71 30.54 18.04 5.17
CA VAL A 71 30.34 19.44 4.82
C VAL A 71 31.19 20.27 5.76
N ASN A 72 32.13 21.04 5.22
CA ASN A 72 33.02 21.90 6.00
C ASN A 72 33.30 23.22 5.26
N GLU A 73 34.20 24.04 5.82
CA GLU A 73 34.55 25.35 5.26
C GLU A 73 35.20 25.29 3.86
N LYS A 74 35.71 24.12 3.44
CA LYS A 74 36.33 23.88 2.13
C LYS A 74 35.33 23.35 1.08
N GLY A 75 34.10 23.01 1.46
CA GLY A 75 33.07 22.49 0.57
C GLY A 75 32.38 21.24 1.11
N ALA A 76 31.69 20.52 0.21
CA ALA A 76 31.01 19.26 0.51
C ALA A 76 31.63 18.09 -0.27
N SER A 77 31.75 16.93 0.37
CA SER A 77 32.22 15.69 -0.25
C SER A 77 31.39 14.49 0.18
N LEU A 78 31.09 13.61 -0.77
CA LEU A 78 30.40 12.36 -0.58
C LEU A 78 31.26 11.22 -1.12
N ILE A 79 31.61 10.26 -0.27
CA ILE A 79 32.39 9.08 -0.64
C ILE A 79 31.54 7.84 -0.38
N ALA A 80 31.47 6.94 -1.35
CA ALA A 80 30.77 5.66 -1.23
C ALA A 80 31.57 4.54 -1.90
N MET A 81 31.43 3.32 -1.39
CA MET A 81 32.09 2.15 -1.98
C MET A 81 31.48 1.79 -3.33
N GLU A 82 30.15 1.79 -3.43
CA GLU A 82 29.38 1.52 -4.64
C GLU A 82 28.45 2.68 -4.97
N ILE A 83 27.90 2.66 -6.19
CA ILE A 83 26.97 3.69 -6.67
C ILE A 83 25.71 3.77 -5.78
N TRP A 84 25.31 2.66 -5.17
CA TRP A 84 24.13 2.57 -4.31
C TRP A 84 24.29 3.43 -3.06
N GLY A 85 25.43 3.36 -2.38
CA GLY A 85 25.76 4.25 -1.26
C GLY A 85 25.79 5.72 -1.66
N ALA A 86 26.28 6.05 -2.86
CA ALA A 86 26.24 7.42 -3.36
C ALA A 86 24.79 7.92 -3.55
N LEU A 87 23.88 7.10 -4.09
CA LEU A 87 22.45 7.48 -4.19
C LEU A 87 21.85 7.78 -2.81
N ARG A 88 22.16 6.98 -1.78
CA ARG A 88 21.69 7.21 -0.41
C ARG A 88 22.26 8.49 0.20
N GLY A 89 23.54 8.74 -0.05
CA GLY A 89 24.22 9.95 0.41
C GLY A 89 23.75 11.23 -0.26
N ILE A 90 23.38 11.17 -1.55
CA ILE A 90 22.78 12.32 -2.26
C ILE A 90 21.40 12.65 -1.66
N GLU A 91 20.56 11.65 -1.35
CA GLU A 91 19.30 11.90 -0.64
C GLU A 91 19.55 12.60 0.70
N THR A 92 20.49 12.09 1.51
CA THR A 92 20.83 12.71 2.80
C THR A 92 21.35 14.14 2.62
N PHE A 93 22.24 14.39 1.65
CA PHE A 93 22.71 15.73 1.34
C PHE A 93 21.55 16.68 0.98
N SER A 94 20.60 16.21 0.18
CA SER A 94 19.42 16.99 -0.20
C SER A 94 18.54 17.36 1.01
N GLN A 95 18.48 16.50 2.03
CA GLN A 95 17.72 16.72 3.25
C GLN A 95 18.38 17.74 4.19
N LEU A 96 19.72 17.84 4.16
CA LEU A 96 20.48 18.80 4.97
C LEU A 96 20.33 20.25 4.49
N ILE A 97 19.98 20.45 3.22
CA ILE A 97 19.76 21.79 2.66
C ILE A 97 18.35 22.25 3.05
N TYR A 98 18.28 23.45 3.61
CA TYR A 98 17.04 24.12 3.98
C TYR A 98 17.07 25.59 3.58
N ARG A 99 15.88 26.21 3.45
CA ARG A 99 15.76 27.64 3.12
C ARG A 99 15.40 28.45 4.35
N THR A 100 16.05 29.60 4.51
CA THR A 100 15.69 30.63 5.48
C THR A 100 14.91 31.79 4.86
N SER A 101 15.03 31.97 3.54
CA SER A 101 14.30 32.96 2.76
C SER A 101 14.08 32.48 1.31
N GLU A 102 13.39 33.27 0.49
CA GLU A 102 13.19 32.97 -0.95
C GLU A 102 14.50 32.96 -1.75
N SER A 103 15.60 33.52 -1.28
CA SER A 103 16.86 33.57 -2.03
C SER A 103 18.01 32.89 -1.33
N THR A 104 17.82 32.40 -0.10
CA THR A 104 18.90 31.90 0.75
C THR A 104 18.70 30.43 1.09
N TYR A 105 19.59 29.60 0.55
CA TYR A 105 19.81 28.22 0.98
C TYR A 105 20.87 28.20 2.07
N GLN A 106 20.68 27.34 3.07
CA GLN A 106 21.63 27.11 4.14
C GLN A 106 21.90 25.62 4.30
N LEU A 107 23.09 25.34 4.81
CA LEU A 107 23.61 24.01 5.07
C LEU A 107 24.56 24.11 6.26
N ASN A 108 24.42 23.22 7.24
CA ASN A 108 25.29 23.22 8.42
C ASN A 108 26.54 22.39 8.16
N LYS A 109 27.67 22.81 8.76
CA LYS A 109 28.89 21.98 8.87
C LYS A 109 28.53 20.66 9.55
N THR A 110 28.78 19.55 8.86
CA THR A 110 28.37 18.21 9.33
C THR A 110 29.32 17.13 8.85
N THR A 111 29.32 16.00 9.54
CA THR A 111 29.99 14.77 9.11
C THR A 111 29.07 13.61 9.44
N ILE A 112 28.71 12.83 8.42
CA ILE A 112 27.78 11.71 8.50
C ILE A 112 28.49 10.48 7.94
N ARG A 113 28.47 9.39 8.70
CA ARG A 113 28.82 8.04 8.25
C ARG A 113 27.60 7.19 8.47
N ASP A 114 27.09 6.59 7.41
CA ASP A 114 25.76 5.98 7.43
C ASP A 114 25.73 4.73 6.55
N HIS A 115 24.91 3.76 6.97
CA HIS A 115 24.71 2.48 6.30
C HIS A 115 23.41 1.86 6.81
N PRO A 116 22.73 1.01 6.02
CA PRO A 116 21.50 0.38 6.45
C PRO A 116 21.76 -0.67 7.53
N ARG A 117 20.87 -0.75 8.52
CA ARG A 117 20.82 -1.87 9.49
C ARG A 117 20.48 -3.20 8.82
N PHE A 118 19.58 -3.18 7.83
CA PHE A 118 19.11 -4.38 7.12
C PHE A 118 19.28 -4.24 5.61
N LEU A 119 19.67 -5.35 4.97
CA LEU A 119 19.94 -5.41 3.52
C LEU A 119 18.67 -5.36 2.68
N HIS A 120 17.56 -5.90 3.18
CA HIS A 120 16.29 -6.00 2.45
C HIS A 120 15.25 -5.07 3.05
N ARG A 121 14.86 -4.04 2.29
CA ARG A 121 13.89 -3.03 2.73
C ARG A 121 12.86 -2.89 1.63
N GLY A 122 11.74 -3.58 1.80
CA GLY A 122 10.72 -3.77 0.77
C GLY A 122 9.46 -2.94 0.96
N ILE A 123 8.82 -2.63 -0.16
CA ILE A 123 7.40 -2.26 -0.25
C ILE A 123 6.74 -3.30 -1.16
N LEU A 124 5.68 -3.96 -0.67
CA LEU A 124 4.81 -4.80 -1.50
C LEU A 124 3.74 -3.92 -2.14
N VAL A 125 3.66 -4.00 -3.47
CA VAL A 125 2.65 -3.37 -4.31
C VAL A 125 1.80 -4.44 -4.98
N ASP A 126 0.52 -4.47 -4.62
CA ASP A 126 -0.51 -5.32 -5.22
C ASP A 126 -1.15 -4.59 -6.40
N THR A 127 -0.95 -5.15 -7.60
CA THR A 127 -1.56 -4.65 -8.84
C THR A 127 -2.64 -5.58 -9.40
N ALA A 128 -3.01 -6.61 -8.64
CA ALA A 128 -3.96 -7.62 -9.07
C ALA A 128 -5.37 -7.34 -8.54
N ARG A 129 -5.48 -6.89 -7.28
CA ARG A 129 -6.79 -6.55 -6.68
C ARG A 129 -7.37 -5.28 -7.31
N HIS A 130 -6.51 -4.30 -7.57
CA HIS A 130 -6.78 -3.16 -8.44
C HIS A 130 -5.56 -2.88 -9.33
N PHE A 131 -5.79 -2.51 -10.58
CA PHE A 131 -4.73 -2.12 -11.50
C PHE A 131 -4.13 -0.77 -11.07
N LEU A 132 -2.80 -0.67 -11.06
CA LEU A 132 -2.09 0.59 -10.82
C LEU A 132 -1.40 1.08 -12.10
N SER A 133 -1.50 2.36 -12.41
CA SER A 133 -0.81 2.94 -13.55
C SER A 133 0.71 2.92 -13.37
N LEU A 134 1.45 2.96 -14.48
CA LEU A 134 2.91 3.09 -14.42
C LEU A 134 3.34 4.36 -13.68
N ASP A 135 2.56 5.44 -13.76
CA ASP A 135 2.84 6.69 -13.04
C ASP A 135 2.71 6.52 -11.53
N THR A 136 1.72 5.76 -11.05
CA THR A 136 1.60 5.41 -9.62
C THR A 136 2.76 4.56 -9.14
N ILE A 137 3.18 3.56 -9.93
CA ILE A 137 4.35 2.72 -9.61
C ILE A 137 5.65 3.54 -9.62
N LYS A 138 5.86 4.42 -10.62
CA LYS A 138 7.01 5.34 -10.69
C LYS A 138 7.01 6.32 -9.51
N THR A 139 5.85 6.84 -9.10
CA THR A 139 5.70 7.71 -7.92
C THR A 139 6.06 6.96 -6.65
N THR A 140 5.65 5.69 -6.54
CA THR A 140 6.03 4.81 -5.43
C THR A 140 7.54 4.63 -5.39
N LEU A 141 8.18 4.29 -6.51
CA LEU A 141 9.64 4.12 -6.62
C LEU A 141 10.42 5.41 -6.32
N GLU A 142 9.94 6.56 -6.76
CA GLU A 142 10.52 7.86 -6.43
C GLU A 142 10.47 8.10 -4.91
N THR A 143 9.33 7.80 -4.29
CA THR A 143 9.14 8.00 -2.85
C THR A 143 9.94 6.99 -2.02
N MET A 144 10.06 5.74 -2.50
CA MET A 144 10.94 4.72 -1.93
C MET A 144 12.39 5.19 -1.87
N ALA A 145 12.90 5.79 -2.96
CA ALA A 145 14.28 6.31 -3.01
C ALA A 145 14.52 7.39 -1.94
N GLN A 146 13.57 8.31 -1.77
CA GLN A 146 13.64 9.38 -0.76
C GLN A 146 13.55 8.84 0.67
N ASN A 147 12.99 7.65 0.86
CA ASN A 147 12.90 6.93 2.13
C ASN A 147 13.96 5.81 2.27
N LYS A 148 14.88 5.68 1.31
CA LYS A 148 15.94 4.66 1.28
C LYS A 148 15.46 3.20 1.32
N PHE A 149 14.24 2.92 0.85
CA PHE A 149 13.83 1.55 0.49
C PHE A 149 14.61 1.09 -0.75
N ASN A 150 14.80 -0.22 -0.89
CA ASN A 150 15.62 -0.80 -1.95
C ASN A 150 15.02 -2.03 -2.63
N VAL A 151 13.80 -2.44 -2.26
CA VAL A 151 13.08 -3.54 -2.91
C VAL A 151 11.63 -3.10 -3.17
N LEU A 152 11.19 -3.22 -4.42
CA LEU A 152 9.77 -3.27 -4.78
C LEU A 152 9.41 -4.75 -4.92
N HIS A 153 8.63 -5.26 -3.99
CA HIS A 153 7.96 -6.54 -4.13
C HIS A 153 6.70 -6.28 -4.95
N TRP A 154 6.69 -6.74 -6.19
CA TRP A 154 5.58 -6.50 -7.10
C TRP A 154 4.68 -7.73 -7.13
N HIS A 155 3.58 -7.67 -6.38
CA HIS A 155 2.51 -8.67 -6.40
C HIS A 155 1.65 -8.46 -7.64
N MET A 156 1.99 -9.19 -8.71
CA MET A 156 1.54 -8.87 -10.06
C MET A 156 0.19 -9.49 -10.41
N THR A 157 -0.16 -10.62 -9.81
CA THR A 157 -1.33 -11.44 -10.20
C THR A 157 -1.96 -12.08 -8.97
N ASP A 158 -3.30 -12.16 -8.95
CA ASP A 158 -4.07 -12.78 -7.86
C ASP A 158 -5.41 -13.31 -8.42
N ASP A 159 -6.38 -13.61 -7.56
CA ASP A 159 -7.71 -14.08 -7.94
C ASP A 159 -8.48 -13.09 -8.84
N GLN A 160 -8.32 -11.78 -8.59
CA GLN A 160 -9.14 -10.74 -9.18
C GLN A 160 -8.67 -10.35 -10.59
N SER A 161 -7.35 -10.34 -10.84
CA SER A 161 -6.85 -10.06 -12.19
C SER A 161 -5.45 -10.61 -12.48
N PHE A 162 -5.18 -10.79 -13.78
CA PHE A 162 -3.88 -11.14 -14.36
C PHE A 162 -3.44 -10.03 -15.34
N PRO A 163 -2.86 -8.93 -14.86
CA PRO A 163 -2.46 -7.79 -15.69
C PRO A 163 -1.10 -7.99 -16.39
N PHE A 164 -0.24 -8.91 -15.95
CA PHE A 164 1.03 -9.16 -16.64
C PHE A 164 0.81 -9.76 -18.04
N GLN A 165 1.46 -9.22 -19.06
CA GLN A 165 1.33 -9.74 -20.42
C GLN A 165 2.16 -11.01 -20.64
N LEU A 166 1.48 -12.15 -20.80
CA LEU A 166 2.08 -13.41 -21.20
C LEU A 166 2.08 -13.56 -22.72
N LYS A 167 3.26 -13.60 -23.32
CA LYS A 167 3.46 -13.94 -24.74
C LYS A 167 3.21 -15.42 -24.99
N SER A 168 3.58 -16.28 -24.03
CA SER A 168 3.41 -17.73 -24.10
C SER A 168 1.95 -18.17 -23.93
N PHE A 169 1.14 -17.39 -23.21
CA PHE A 169 -0.29 -17.65 -22.99
C PHE A 169 -1.15 -16.37 -23.07
N PRO A 170 -1.32 -15.77 -24.26
CA PRO A 170 -2.05 -14.50 -24.40
C PRO A 170 -3.48 -14.53 -23.89
N ASN A 171 -4.13 -15.70 -23.92
CA ASN A 171 -5.50 -15.86 -23.40
C ASN A 171 -5.60 -15.71 -21.88
N ILE A 172 -4.54 -16.04 -21.13
CA ILE A 172 -4.50 -15.85 -19.67
C ILE A 172 -4.54 -14.36 -19.37
N THR A 173 -3.71 -13.56 -20.04
CA THR A 173 -3.75 -12.10 -19.89
C THR A 173 -5.05 -11.51 -20.43
N SER A 174 -5.43 -11.79 -21.68
CA SER A 174 -6.54 -11.08 -22.34
C SER A 174 -7.91 -11.35 -21.73
N LYS A 175 -8.07 -12.46 -21.00
CA LYS A 175 -9.30 -12.77 -20.27
C LYS A 175 -9.17 -12.62 -18.76
N GLY A 176 -7.94 -12.60 -18.24
CA GLY A 176 -7.66 -12.48 -16.81
C GLY A 176 -7.44 -11.05 -16.35
N SER A 177 -7.04 -10.11 -17.21
CA SER A 177 -6.96 -8.70 -16.85
C SER A 177 -8.35 -8.07 -16.71
N PHE A 178 -8.45 -6.97 -15.95
CA PHE A 178 -9.70 -6.22 -15.85
C PHE A 178 -10.15 -5.64 -17.20
N ASP A 179 -9.18 -5.16 -17.98
CA ASP A 179 -9.38 -4.68 -19.35
C ASP A 179 -8.14 -5.06 -20.18
N PRO A 180 -8.29 -5.79 -21.31
CA PRO A 180 -7.16 -6.29 -22.08
C PRO A 180 -6.42 -5.21 -22.88
N ASP A 181 -7.03 -4.04 -23.08
CA ASP A 181 -6.45 -2.96 -23.90
C ASP A 181 -5.75 -1.90 -23.06
N SER A 182 -6.22 -1.64 -21.82
CA SER A 182 -5.76 -0.53 -20.98
C SER A 182 -5.22 -0.92 -19.60
N MET A 183 -5.52 -2.13 -19.10
CA MET A 183 -5.13 -2.59 -17.75
C MET A 183 -4.22 -3.81 -17.82
N VAL A 184 -3.18 -3.70 -18.64
CA VAL A 184 -2.16 -4.73 -18.87
C VAL A 184 -0.77 -4.11 -18.76
N TYR A 185 0.16 -4.80 -18.09
CA TYR A 185 1.58 -4.47 -18.10
C TYR A 185 2.27 -5.27 -19.20
N THR A 186 2.64 -4.58 -20.28
CA THR A 186 3.43 -5.16 -21.36
C THR A 186 4.88 -5.39 -20.92
N HIS A 187 5.63 -6.16 -21.71
CA HIS A 187 7.06 -6.37 -21.45
C HIS A 187 7.84 -5.05 -21.50
N ASP A 188 7.42 -4.10 -22.33
CA ASP A 188 8.05 -2.79 -22.44
C ASP A 188 7.76 -1.94 -21.18
N ASP A 189 6.53 -1.99 -20.66
CA ASP A 189 6.15 -1.32 -19.42
C ASP A 189 6.98 -1.84 -18.24
N VAL A 190 7.09 -3.17 -18.11
CA VAL A 190 7.89 -3.81 -17.07
C VAL A 190 9.37 -3.44 -17.22
N THR A 191 9.91 -3.44 -18.44
CA THR A 191 11.28 -3.03 -18.72
C THR A 191 11.52 -1.57 -18.32
N GLU A 192 10.56 -0.69 -18.58
CA GLU A 192 10.62 0.71 -18.18
C GLU A 192 10.65 0.85 -16.65
N ILE A 193 9.77 0.15 -15.92
CA ILE A 193 9.72 0.16 -14.46
C ILE A 193 11.01 -0.40 -13.85
N VAL A 194 11.51 -1.53 -14.37
CA VAL A 194 12.78 -2.14 -13.95
C VAL A 194 13.94 -1.15 -14.15
N LYS A 195 14.01 -0.46 -15.29
CA LYS A 195 15.01 0.58 -15.54
C LYS A 195 14.84 1.75 -14.57
N PHE A 196 13.62 2.23 -14.35
CA PHE A 196 13.34 3.36 -13.46
C PHE A 196 13.74 3.08 -12.01
N ALA A 197 13.50 1.85 -11.54
CA ALA A 197 13.91 1.36 -10.22
C ALA A 197 15.44 1.24 -10.11
N ARG A 198 16.10 0.71 -11.14
CA ARG A 198 17.57 0.61 -11.22
C ARG A 198 18.26 1.98 -11.05
N MET A 199 17.73 3.03 -11.67
CA MET A 199 18.25 4.42 -11.53
C MET A 199 18.14 4.99 -10.11
N ARG A 200 17.45 4.29 -9.21
CA ARG A 200 17.24 4.63 -7.79
C ARG A 200 17.81 3.60 -6.83
N GLY A 201 18.54 2.59 -7.35
CA GLY A 201 19.06 1.49 -6.56
C GLY A 201 17.96 0.68 -5.88
N ILE A 202 16.86 0.44 -6.60
CA ILE A 202 15.73 -0.37 -6.14
C ILE A 202 15.67 -1.64 -6.98
N ARG A 203 15.64 -2.78 -6.31
CA ARG A 203 15.42 -4.12 -6.88
C ARG A 203 13.93 -4.32 -7.14
N ILE A 204 13.57 -5.02 -8.20
CA ILE A 204 12.19 -5.45 -8.45
C ILE A 204 12.12 -6.96 -8.28
N ILE A 205 11.34 -7.43 -7.31
CA ILE A 205 11.09 -8.85 -7.08
C ILE A 205 9.64 -9.12 -7.50
N PRO A 206 9.41 -9.82 -8.62
CA PRO A 206 8.05 -10.16 -9.03
C PRO A 206 7.51 -11.30 -8.16
N GLU A 207 6.23 -11.23 -7.85
CA GLU A 207 5.47 -12.32 -7.25
C GLU A 207 4.40 -12.82 -8.23
N PHE A 208 4.40 -14.14 -8.41
CA PHE A 208 3.36 -14.89 -9.09
C PHE A 208 2.91 -15.99 -8.14
N ASP A 209 1.96 -15.64 -7.28
CA ASP A 209 1.49 -16.52 -6.21
C ASP A 209 0.69 -17.71 -6.76
N THR A 210 1.05 -18.89 -6.28
CA THR A 210 0.41 -20.15 -6.60
C THR A 210 0.60 -21.17 -5.45
N PRO A 211 -0.29 -22.16 -5.26
CA PRO A 211 -1.46 -22.49 -6.08
C PRO A 211 -2.74 -21.76 -5.68
N GLY A 212 -2.77 -21.09 -4.53
CA GLY A 212 -3.85 -20.16 -4.14
C GLY A 212 -3.89 -18.94 -5.07
N HIS A 213 -4.79 -17.99 -4.82
CA HIS A 213 -4.76 -16.67 -5.46
C HIS A 213 -4.62 -16.69 -6.99
N THR A 214 -5.31 -17.61 -7.67
CA THR A 214 -5.08 -17.91 -9.10
C THR A 214 -6.33 -17.94 -9.94
N PHE A 215 -7.49 -17.51 -9.41
CA PHE A 215 -8.74 -17.55 -10.18
C PHE A 215 -8.63 -16.85 -11.55
N ALA A 216 -7.99 -15.67 -11.61
CA ALA A 216 -7.77 -14.94 -12.87
C ALA A 216 -6.94 -15.73 -13.91
N TRP A 217 -6.03 -16.60 -13.46
CA TRP A 217 -5.22 -17.43 -14.34
C TRP A 217 -6.08 -18.41 -15.14
N GLY A 218 -7.14 -18.92 -14.51
CA GLY A 218 -8.07 -19.88 -15.09
C GLY A 218 -9.06 -19.31 -16.08
N VAL A 219 -9.32 -18.00 -16.08
CA VAL A 219 -10.29 -17.39 -17.00
C VAL A 219 -9.86 -17.58 -18.46
N GLY A 220 -8.56 -17.49 -18.72
CA GLY A 220 -7.94 -17.77 -20.02
C GLY A 220 -7.70 -19.24 -20.32
N LYS A 221 -7.60 -20.07 -19.27
CA LYS A 221 -7.16 -21.47 -19.35
C LYS A 221 -7.77 -22.30 -18.22
N LEU A 222 -9.05 -22.63 -18.36
CA LEU A 222 -9.87 -23.15 -17.27
C LEU A 222 -9.40 -24.50 -16.74
N GLU A 223 -8.73 -25.31 -17.57
CA GLU A 223 -8.13 -26.58 -17.17
C GLU A 223 -6.98 -26.44 -16.16
N LEU A 224 -6.48 -25.21 -15.94
CA LEU A 224 -5.45 -24.92 -14.95
C LEU A 224 -6.01 -24.93 -13.52
N LEU A 225 -7.29 -24.58 -13.33
CA LEU A 225 -7.94 -24.56 -12.01
C LEU A 225 -8.55 -25.90 -11.67
N THR A 226 -8.77 -26.14 -10.38
CA THR A 226 -9.44 -27.35 -9.92
C THR A 226 -10.97 -27.17 -9.99
N PRO A 227 -11.71 -27.96 -10.79
CA PRO A 227 -13.16 -27.97 -10.71
C PRO A 227 -13.62 -28.51 -9.36
N CYS A 228 -14.51 -27.79 -8.70
CA CYS A 228 -15.05 -28.18 -7.41
C CYS A 228 -16.27 -29.10 -7.58
N TYR A 229 -16.37 -30.09 -6.70
CA TYR A 229 -17.47 -31.06 -6.68
C TYR A 229 -18.31 -30.85 -5.43
N LYS A 230 -19.61 -31.10 -5.53
CA LYS A 230 -20.49 -31.12 -4.36
C LYS A 230 -20.03 -32.22 -3.40
N PHE A 231 -20.06 -31.92 -2.11
CA PHE A 231 -19.59 -32.86 -1.08
C PHE A 231 -20.30 -34.22 -1.20
N ASN A 232 -19.52 -35.31 -1.27
CA ASN A 232 -19.97 -36.69 -1.45
C ASN A 232 -20.84 -36.94 -2.70
N GLN A 233 -20.74 -36.11 -3.73
CA GLN A 233 -21.47 -36.26 -4.99
C GLN A 233 -20.49 -36.29 -6.18
N LYS A 234 -20.95 -36.82 -7.31
CA LYS A 234 -20.19 -36.80 -8.57
C LYS A 234 -20.48 -35.58 -9.43
N ASP A 235 -21.37 -34.71 -8.97
CA ASP A 235 -21.79 -33.51 -9.68
C ASP A 235 -20.88 -32.35 -9.34
N LEU A 236 -20.50 -31.58 -10.36
CA LEU A 236 -19.84 -30.29 -10.20
C LEU A 236 -20.75 -29.32 -9.44
N ASP A 237 -20.15 -28.46 -8.61
CA ASP A 237 -20.87 -27.36 -7.95
C ASP A 237 -20.89 -26.06 -8.79
N GLY A 238 -20.08 -26.02 -9.86
CA GLY A 238 -19.94 -24.87 -10.77
C GLY A 238 -18.86 -23.88 -10.36
N MET A 239 -18.13 -24.12 -9.27
CA MET A 239 -17.01 -23.30 -8.79
C MET A 239 -15.66 -23.91 -9.18
N TYR A 240 -14.63 -23.06 -9.09
CA TYR A 240 -13.23 -23.44 -9.28
C TYR A 240 -12.42 -23.05 -8.05
N GLY A 241 -11.47 -23.91 -7.69
CA GLY A 241 -10.54 -23.70 -6.58
C GLY A 241 -9.12 -23.40 -7.08
N PRO A 242 -8.11 -23.65 -6.23
CA PRO A 242 -6.70 -23.42 -6.56
C PRO A 242 -6.25 -24.16 -7.81
N LEU A 243 -5.05 -23.83 -8.31
CA LEU A 243 -4.42 -24.53 -9.43
C LEU A 243 -4.47 -26.05 -9.24
N HIS A 244 -4.74 -26.78 -10.33
CA HIS A 244 -4.92 -28.21 -10.30
C HIS A 244 -3.56 -28.92 -10.08
N PRO A 245 -3.31 -29.53 -8.90
CA PRO A 245 -1.95 -29.92 -8.52
C PRO A 245 -1.57 -31.32 -9.06
N ALA A 246 -2.55 -32.11 -9.50
CA ALA A 246 -2.35 -33.46 -10.03
C ALA A 246 -2.08 -33.51 -11.56
N LEU A 247 -2.23 -32.41 -12.30
CA LEU A 247 -2.07 -32.41 -13.77
C LEU A 247 -0.66 -31.99 -14.17
N ASN A 248 -0.04 -32.72 -15.10
CA ASN A 248 1.28 -32.33 -15.65
C ASN A 248 1.22 -31.04 -16.47
N SER A 249 0.10 -30.79 -17.16
CA SER A 249 -0.14 -29.56 -17.92
C SER A 249 -0.05 -28.30 -17.05
N THR A 250 -0.39 -28.38 -15.76
CA THR A 250 -0.20 -27.29 -14.79
C THR A 250 1.28 -26.91 -14.71
N TYR A 251 2.14 -27.90 -14.50
CA TYR A 251 3.58 -27.69 -14.35
C TYR A 251 4.26 -27.27 -15.66
N ASP A 252 3.81 -27.79 -16.81
CA ASP A 252 4.29 -27.35 -18.12
C ASP A 252 3.92 -25.87 -18.39
N THR A 253 2.75 -25.43 -17.90
CA THR A 253 2.32 -24.04 -17.98
C THR A 253 3.17 -23.15 -17.07
N LEU A 254 3.36 -23.55 -15.81
CA LEU A 254 4.21 -22.84 -14.85
C LEU A 254 5.65 -22.72 -15.34
N GLN A 255 6.22 -23.77 -15.94
CA GLN A 255 7.57 -23.71 -16.50
C GLN A 255 7.72 -22.61 -17.56
N LYS A 256 6.74 -22.48 -18.47
CA LYS A 256 6.77 -21.44 -19.52
C LYS A 256 6.54 -20.04 -18.96
N ILE A 257 5.61 -19.90 -17.99
CA ILE A 257 5.37 -18.62 -17.32
C ILE A 257 6.64 -18.16 -16.59
N PHE A 258 7.25 -19.02 -15.76
CA PHE A 258 8.46 -18.65 -15.04
C PHE A 258 9.69 -18.47 -15.94
N GLN A 259 9.77 -19.14 -17.09
CA GLN A 259 10.80 -18.80 -18.08
C GLN A 259 10.63 -17.34 -18.55
N GLU A 260 9.41 -16.95 -18.91
CA GLU A 260 9.11 -15.60 -19.38
C GLU A 260 9.32 -14.54 -18.29
N VAL A 261 8.89 -14.81 -17.05
CA VAL A 261 9.13 -13.92 -15.89
C VAL A 261 10.63 -13.74 -15.65
N LEU A 262 11.39 -14.84 -15.64
CA LEU A 262 12.83 -14.78 -15.37
C LEU A 262 13.63 -14.12 -16.52
N ASP A 263 13.07 -14.06 -17.74
CA ASP A 263 13.67 -13.35 -18.88
C ASP A 263 13.50 -11.83 -18.76
N VAL A 264 12.41 -11.35 -18.15
CA VAL A 264 12.09 -9.91 -18.03
C VAL A 264 12.63 -9.30 -16.73
N PHE A 265 12.63 -10.06 -15.64
CA PHE A 265 13.06 -9.57 -14.32
C PHE A 265 14.52 -9.95 -14.01
N PRO A 266 15.44 -8.97 -13.90
CA PRO A 266 16.86 -9.22 -13.74
C PRO A 266 17.28 -9.57 -12.31
N ASP A 267 16.42 -9.36 -11.30
CA ASP A 267 16.76 -9.71 -9.92
C ASP A 267 17.04 -11.21 -9.78
N LYS A 268 17.88 -11.58 -8.81
CA LYS A 268 18.18 -12.97 -8.50
C LYS A 268 16.94 -13.70 -7.97
N TYR A 269 16.07 -13.00 -7.25
CA TYR A 269 14.96 -13.59 -6.52
C TYR A 269 13.63 -13.40 -7.27
N VAL A 270 12.78 -14.42 -7.17
CA VAL A 270 11.36 -14.39 -7.55
C VAL A 270 10.55 -14.87 -6.36
N HIS A 271 9.43 -14.20 -6.07
CA HIS A 271 8.51 -14.63 -5.01
C HIS A 271 7.50 -15.61 -5.62
N LEU A 272 7.35 -16.78 -4.98
CA LEU A 272 6.46 -17.86 -5.46
C LEU A 272 5.12 -17.90 -4.74
N GLY A 273 4.93 -17.00 -3.76
CA GLY A 273 3.77 -16.95 -2.89
C GLY A 273 3.67 -18.19 -2.01
N GLY A 274 2.53 -18.88 -2.11
CA GLY A 274 2.22 -20.13 -1.42
C GLY A 274 1.37 -19.94 -0.17
N ASP A 275 0.71 -18.79 0.00
CA ASP A 275 -0.15 -18.47 1.14
C ASP A 275 -1.60 -18.93 0.96
N GLU A 276 -2.30 -19.01 2.10
CA GLU A 276 -3.75 -19.16 2.24
C GLU A 276 -4.49 -20.21 1.38
N VAL A 277 -3.80 -21.25 0.90
CA VAL A 277 -4.38 -22.23 -0.04
C VAL A 277 -5.66 -22.89 0.50
N PRO A 278 -6.84 -22.66 -0.13
CA PRO A 278 -8.08 -23.30 0.28
C PRO A 278 -8.16 -24.75 -0.22
N PHE A 279 -8.36 -25.71 0.68
CA PHE A 279 -8.34 -27.13 0.34
C PHE A 279 -9.68 -27.73 -0.09
N ASP A 280 -10.78 -27.00 0.02
CA ASP A 280 -12.12 -27.59 -0.08
C ASP A 280 -12.38 -28.18 -1.48
N CYS A 281 -12.04 -27.47 -2.54
CA CYS A 281 -12.17 -27.99 -3.91
C CYS A 281 -11.23 -29.16 -4.19
N TRP A 282 -10.04 -29.18 -3.61
CA TRP A 282 -9.13 -30.31 -3.76
C TRP A 282 -9.66 -31.56 -3.06
N ARG A 283 -10.28 -31.41 -1.88
CA ARG A 283 -10.88 -32.52 -1.12
C ARG A 283 -12.07 -33.14 -1.82
N THR A 284 -12.87 -32.35 -2.54
CA THR A 284 -14.06 -32.86 -3.23
C THR A 284 -13.75 -33.45 -4.60
N ASN A 285 -12.61 -33.10 -5.19
CA ASN A 285 -12.27 -33.53 -6.55
C ASN A 285 -11.82 -35.01 -6.63
N PRO A 286 -12.55 -35.87 -7.37
CA PRO A 286 -12.26 -37.31 -7.43
C PRO A 286 -10.95 -37.65 -8.16
N TYR A 287 -10.50 -36.81 -9.10
CA TYR A 287 -9.24 -37.01 -9.80
C TYR A 287 -8.05 -36.75 -8.86
N ILE A 288 -8.12 -35.70 -8.04
CA ILE A 288 -7.11 -35.42 -7.01
C ILE A 288 -7.09 -36.55 -5.98
N ALA A 289 -8.25 -37.02 -5.51
CA ALA A 289 -8.33 -38.14 -4.57
C ALA A 289 -7.67 -39.42 -5.13
N GLU A 290 -7.87 -39.72 -6.41
CA GLU A 290 -7.22 -40.87 -7.06
C GLU A 290 -5.71 -40.66 -7.25
N PHE A 291 -5.30 -39.47 -7.65
CA PHE A 291 -3.88 -39.12 -7.77
C PHE A 291 -3.14 -39.24 -6.43
N MET A 292 -3.75 -38.79 -5.34
CA MET A 292 -3.19 -38.93 -3.99
C MET A 292 -2.95 -40.39 -3.63
N LYS A 293 -3.89 -41.30 -3.95
CA LYS A 293 -3.68 -42.75 -3.76
C LYS A 293 -2.51 -43.26 -4.59
N GLN A 294 -2.42 -42.88 -5.87
CA GLN A 294 -1.33 -43.30 -6.76
C GLN A 294 0.05 -42.82 -6.28
N LYS A 295 0.11 -41.64 -5.64
CA LYS A 295 1.33 -41.06 -5.09
C LYS A 295 1.57 -41.42 -3.61
N ASN A 296 0.72 -42.25 -3.00
CA ASN A 296 0.75 -42.59 -1.58
C ASN A 296 0.71 -41.37 -0.64
N LEU A 297 -0.01 -40.32 -1.03
CA LEU A 297 -0.23 -39.11 -0.23
C LEU A 297 -1.42 -39.32 0.70
N ARG A 298 -1.25 -39.07 1.99
CA ARG A 298 -2.21 -39.39 3.06
C ARG A 298 -3.12 -38.24 3.43
N ASP A 299 -2.63 -37.01 3.28
CA ASP A 299 -3.34 -35.79 3.64
C ASP A 299 -3.26 -34.75 2.52
N ILE A 300 -4.25 -33.86 2.46
CA ILE A 300 -4.32 -32.81 1.46
C ILE A 300 -3.14 -31.84 1.57
N ARG A 301 -2.56 -31.68 2.76
CA ARG A 301 -1.30 -30.91 2.94
C ARG A 301 -0.12 -31.58 2.28
N GLU A 302 -0.07 -32.92 2.22
CA GLU A 302 0.97 -33.61 1.45
C GLU A 302 0.79 -33.40 -0.06
N MET A 303 -0.45 -33.18 -0.53
CA MET A 303 -0.71 -32.76 -1.91
C MET A 303 -0.22 -31.32 -2.18
N LEU A 304 -0.43 -30.41 -1.23
CA LEU A 304 0.14 -29.07 -1.31
C LEU A 304 1.67 -29.11 -1.33
N GLN A 305 2.29 -29.88 -0.42
CA GLN A 305 3.74 -30.07 -0.40
C GLN A 305 4.27 -30.64 -1.71
N TYR A 306 3.55 -31.60 -2.32
CA TYR A 306 3.90 -32.15 -3.62
C TYR A 306 3.91 -31.05 -4.71
N TYR A 307 2.90 -30.18 -4.71
CA TYR A 307 2.81 -29.07 -5.64
C TYR A 307 3.96 -28.06 -5.45
N GLU A 308 4.13 -27.55 -4.22
CA GLU A 308 5.14 -26.53 -3.90
C GLU A 308 6.55 -27.02 -4.20
N GLN A 309 6.85 -28.29 -3.86
CA GLN A 309 8.14 -28.90 -4.18
C GLN A 309 8.40 -28.95 -5.69
N ARG A 310 7.38 -29.29 -6.48
CA ARG A 310 7.51 -29.32 -7.94
C ARG A 310 7.70 -27.92 -8.52
N LEU A 311 6.96 -26.93 -8.04
CA LEU A 311 7.09 -25.53 -8.45
C LEU A 311 8.52 -25.02 -8.19
N VAL A 312 9.01 -25.18 -6.96
CA VAL A 312 10.37 -24.76 -6.59
C VAL A 312 11.43 -25.44 -7.47
N ASN A 313 11.28 -26.73 -7.76
CA ASN A 313 12.19 -27.46 -8.65
C ASN A 313 12.15 -26.93 -10.09
N ILE A 314 10.97 -26.58 -10.60
CA ILE A 314 10.80 -25.99 -11.95
C ILE A 314 11.51 -24.65 -12.01
N VAL A 315 11.21 -23.73 -11.09
CA VAL A 315 11.79 -22.38 -11.07
C VAL A 315 13.30 -22.46 -10.96
N THR A 316 13.81 -23.28 -10.03
CA THR A 316 15.24 -23.51 -9.88
C THR A 316 15.87 -24.05 -11.16
N SER A 317 15.20 -24.99 -11.85
CA SER A 317 15.70 -25.55 -13.10
C SER A 317 15.71 -24.54 -14.25
N VAL A 318 14.68 -23.70 -14.36
CA VAL A 318 14.56 -22.65 -15.37
C VAL A 318 15.66 -21.60 -15.17
N GLY A 319 15.89 -21.17 -13.93
CA GLY A 319 16.89 -20.13 -13.63
C GLY A 319 18.35 -20.60 -13.60
N LYS A 320 18.64 -21.92 -13.73
CA LYS A 320 20.03 -22.45 -13.73
C LYS A 320 20.91 -21.87 -14.83
N THR A 321 20.32 -21.46 -15.96
CA THR A 321 21.05 -20.91 -17.10
C THR A 321 21.36 -19.42 -16.95
N ARG A 322 20.76 -18.74 -15.96
CA ARG A 322 21.02 -17.33 -15.68
C ARG A 322 22.38 -17.17 -15.03
N SER A 323 23.11 -16.12 -15.41
CA SER A 323 24.41 -15.78 -14.82
C SER A 323 24.32 -15.50 -13.31
N THR A 324 23.18 -14.98 -12.84
CA THR A 324 22.88 -14.70 -11.43
C THR A 324 22.33 -15.93 -10.68
N GLY A 325 22.03 -17.02 -11.39
CA GLY A 325 21.18 -18.09 -10.91
C GLY A 325 19.74 -17.61 -10.63
N VAL A 326 19.01 -18.36 -9.80
CA VAL A 326 17.71 -17.94 -9.26
C VAL A 326 17.62 -18.36 -7.79
N GLY A 327 17.18 -17.44 -6.94
CA GLY A 327 16.73 -17.73 -5.59
C GLY A 327 15.21 -17.60 -5.51
N THR A 328 14.58 -18.22 -4.51
CA THR A 328 13.14 -18.13 -4.32
C THR A 328 12.81 -17.44 -3.00
N ILE A 329 11.73 -16.68 -2.99
CA ILE A 329 11.07 -16.19 -1.78
C ILE A 329 9.69 -16.86 -1.70
N VAL A 330 9.27 -17.21 -0.49
CA VAL A 330 7.98 -17.85 -0.23
C VAL A 330 7.34 -17.27 1.02
N TRP A 331 6.01 -17.22 1.05
CA TRP A 331 5.30 -16.95 2.29
C TRP A 331 5.52 -18.08 3.30
N GLN A 332 5.34 -17.76 4.59
CA GLN A 332 5.63 -18.69 5.68
C GLN A 332 4.90 -20.04 5.59
N GLU A 333 3.72 -20.11 4.98
CA GLU A 333 2.94 -21.34 4.85
C GLU A 333 3.72 -22.48 4.20
N VAL A 334 4.56 -22.18 3.20
CA VAL A 334 5.36 -23.19 2.50
C VAL A 334 6.25 -23.94 3.50
N VAL A 335 6.87 -23.23 4.46
CA VAL A 335 7.70 -23.88 5.48
C VAL A 335 6.88 -24.43 6.65
N ASP A 336 5.76 -23.80 7.02
CA ASP A 336 4.83 -24.31 8.04
C ASP A 336 4.23 -25.66 7.61
N ASN A 337 3.99 -25.83 6.31
CA ASN A 337 3.61 -27.08 5.67
C ASN A 337 4.77 -28.07 5.50
N ASN A 338 5.96 -27.80 6.07
CA ASN A 338 7.13 -28.67 6.08
C ASN A 338 7.73 -28.99 4.68
N VAL A 339 7.45 -28.20 3.65
CA VAL A 339 8.02 -28.35 2.30
C VAL A 339 9.54 -28.28 2.33
N LYS A 340 10.25 -29.10 1.56
CA LYS A 340 11.69 -28.96 1.42
C LYS A 340 11.99 -27.91 0.36
N VAL A 341 12.55 -26.79 0.80
CA VAL A 341 13.00 -25.71 -0.07
C VAL A 341 14.53 -25.72 -0.18
N PRO A 342 15.10 -25.21 -1.29
CA PRO A 342 16.53 -24.91 -1.39
C PRO A 342 17.05 -24.13 -0.18
N SER A 343 18.32 -24.35 0.18
CA SER A 343 18.93 -23.71 1.34
C SER A 343 19.08 -22.18 1.20
N ASP A 344 19.01 -21.67 -0.02
CA ASP A 344 19.04 -20.25 -0.34
C ASP A 344 17.65 -19.63 -0.55
N THR A 345 16.57 -20.40 -0.30
CA THR A 345 15.21 -19.86 -0.23
C THR A 345 15.08 -18.91 0.96
N ILE A 346 14.42 -17.77 0.74
CA ILE A 346 14.06 -16.80 1.76
C ILE A 346 12.62 -17.02 2.17
N VAL A 347 12.34 -16.99 3.47
CA VAL A 347 10.98 -17.10 4.02
C VAL A 347 10.48 -15.73 4.42
N GLU A 348 9.30 -15.34 3.95
CA GLU A 348 8.64 -14.10 4.37
C GLU A 348 7.59 -14.36 5.45
N VAL A 349 7.80 -13.74 6.62
CA VAL A 349 6.96 -13.94 7.82
C VAL A 349 5.93 -12.83 7.92
N TRP A 350 4.66 -13.21 7.73
CA TRP A 350 3.55 -12.27 7.62
C TRP A 350 2.44 -12.48 8.66
N LYS A 351 2.29 -13.68 9.22
CA LYS A 351 1.29 -13.96 10.26
C LYS A 351 1.82 -13.59 11.64
N SER A 352 0.93 -13.03 12.46
CA SER A 352 1.18 -12.93 13.90
C SER A 352 1.18 -14.32 14.55
N GLY A 353 2.19 -14.67 15.35
CA GLY A 353 2.23 -15.95 16.07
C GLY A 353 3.26 -16.98 15.58
N GLY A 354 4.35 -16.52 14.94
CA GLY A 354 5.37 -17.32 14.25
C GLY A 354 6.28 -18.25 15.08
N HIS A 355 5.77 -18.95 16.09
CA HIS A 355 6.56 -19.96 16.81
C HIS A 355 6.98 -21.14 15.92
N GLU A 356 6.09 -21.58 15.03
CA GLU A 356 6.35 -22.72 14.12
C GLU A 356 7.35 -22.32 13.03
N VAL A 357 7.09 -21.19 12.34
CA VAL A 357 8.00 -20.65 11.33
C VAL A 357 9.40 -20.39 11.90
N PHE A 358 9.52 -19.86 13.13
CA PHE A 358 10.82 -19.65 13.78
C PHE A 358 11.59 -20.97 13.96
N ASN A 359 10.91 -22.06 14.32
CA ASN A 359 11.57 -23.36 14.40
C ASN A 359 12.07 -23.81 13.02
N TYR A 360 11.27 -23.69 11.97
CA TYR A 360 11.70 -24.10 10.64
C TYR A 360 12.89 -23.27 10.13
N ILE A 361 12.82 -21.94 10.29
CA ILE A 361 13.90 -21.00 9.95
C ILE A 361 15.20 -21.41 10.63
N THR A 362 15.16 -21.64 11.95
CA THR A 362 16.36 -21.93 12.75
C THR A 362 16.95 -23.31 12.47
N HIS A 363 16.13 -24.35 12.36
CA HIS A 363 16.64 -25.71 12.10
C HIS A 363 17.16 -25.88 10.68
N ARG A 364 16.60 -25.16 9.70
CA ARG A 364 16.95 -25.27 8.29
C ARG A 364 17.94 -24.20 7.82
N ASN A 365 18.34 -23.29 8.71
CA ASN A 365 19.30 -22.22 8.45
C ASN A 365 18.88 -21.29 7.29
N LEU A 366 17.57 -21.06 7.13
CA LEU A 366 16.99 -20.25 6.06
C LEU A 366 17.07 -18.77 6.40
N SER A 367 17.16 -17.94 5.37
CA SER A 367 17.09 -16.48 5.49
C SER A 367 15.63 -16.01 5.59
N VAL A 368 15.42 -14.85 6.21
CA VAL A 368 14.08 -14.37 6.59
C VAL A 368 13.90 -12.91 6.22
N ILE A 369 12.70 -12.59 5.76
CA ILE A 369 12.15 -11.24 5.66
C ILE A 369 10.92 -11.16 6.58
N TYR A 370 10.73 -10.04 7.26
CA TYR A 370 9.63 -9.85 8.21
C TYR A 370 8.66 -8.76 7.73
N ALA A 371 7.36 -9.10 7.65
CA ALA A 371 6.31 -8.17 7.20
C ALA A 371 5.16 -8.02 8.21
N ALA A 372 4.98 -8.98 9.14
CA ALA A 372 3.75 -9.16 9.94
C ALA A 372 3.26 -7.95 10.78
N CYS A 373 4.09 -6.94 11.04
CA CYS A 373 3.68 -5.73 11.76
C CYS A 373 3.48 -4.50 10.85
N TRP A 374 3.74 -4.62 9.55
CA TRP A 374 3.75 -3.52 8.57
C TRP A 374 2.71 -3.74 7.46
N TYR A 375 1.53 -4.23 7.83
CA TYR A 375 0.34 -4.25 6.96
C TYR A 375 -0.34 -2.89 7.02
N LEU A 376 -0.17 -2.09 5.97
CA LEU A 376 -0.67 -0.71 5.86
C LEU A 376 -2.08 -0.64 5.28
N ASP A 377 -2.55 -1.68 4.62
CA ASP A 377 -3.93 -1.89 4.20
C ASP A 377 -4.89 -1.89 5.41
N HIS A 378 -4.44 -2.40 6.57
CA HIS A 378 -5.14 -2.36 7.85
C HIS A 378 -5.17 -0.96 8.50
N ILE A 379 -5.92 -0.04 7.90
CA ILE A 379 -6.03 1.34 8.40
C ILE A 379 -6.68 1.43 9.78
N LYS A 380 -6.18 2.37 10.58
CA LYS A 380 -6.78 2.74 11.87
C LYS A 380 -6.83 4.25 11.99
N TYR A 381 -7.91 4.77 12.57
CA TYR A 381 -8.01 6.20 12.86
C TYR A 381 -6.92 6.63 13.86
N GLY A 382 -6.29 7.77 13.59
CA GLY A 382 -5.26 8.37 14.45
C GLY A 382 -3.84 8.13 13.95
N LEU A 383 -2.89 8.05 14.90
CA LEU A 383 -1.45 7.96 14.64
C LEU A 383 -0.99 6.50 14.53
N ASP A 384 -1.56 5.75 13.58
CA ASP A 384 -1.25 4.32 13.37
C ASP A 384 0.24 4.07 13.08
N TRP A 385 0.92 5.03 12.45
CA TRP A 385 2.36 5.02 12.19
C TRP A 385 3.23 4.83 13.44
N HIS A 386 2.74 5.20 14.64
CA HIS A 386 3.44 4.90 15.89
C HIS A 386 3.66 3.40 16.10
N ASN A 387 2.71 2.56 15.68
CA ASN A 387 2.82 1.11 15.82
C ASN A 387 3.86 0.55 14.83
N PHE A 388 3.82 1.04 13.58
CA PHE A 388 4.80 0.69 12.55
C PHE A 388 6.22 1.12 12.95
N TYR A 389 6.36 2.31 13.53
CA TYR A 389 7.65 2.82 14.01
C TYR A 389 8.17 2.08 15.25
N LYS A 390 7.28 1.59 16.13
CA LYS A 390 7.68 0.81 17.30
C LYS A 390 8.03 -0.64 16.98
N CYS A 391 7.66 -1.12 15.79
CA CYS A 391 8.02 -2.46 15.37
C CYS A 391 9.53 -2.59 15.14
N ASP A 392 10.11 -3.70 15.63
CA ASP A 392 11.50 -4.09 15.38
C ASP A 392 11.51 -5.56 14.96
N ALA A 393 11.85 -5.83 13.70
CA ALA A 393 11.75 -7.16 13.09
C ALA A 393 12.55 -8.23 13.86
N LEU A 394 13.76 -7.88 14.32
CA LEU A 394 14.61 -8.80 15.08
C LEU A 394 13.95 -9.16 16.42
N TYR A 395 13.49 -8.14 17.16
CA TYR A 395 12.79 -8.36 18.42
C TYR A 395 11.52 -9.20 18.25
N GLN A 396 10.73 -8.97 17.18
CA GLN A 396 9.51 -9.75 16.94
C GLN A 396 9.83 -11.23 16.67
N LEU A 397 10.85 -11.53 15.87
CA LEU A 397 11.26 -12.90 15.60
C LEU A 397 11.84 -13.58 16.86
N GLU A 398 12.70 -12.91 17.61
CA GLU A 398 13.31 -13.46 18.83
C GLU A 398 12.26 -13.74 19.92
N ARG A 399 11.19 -12.95 19.98
CA ARG A 399 10.05 -13.22 20.87
C ARG A 399 9.39 -14.57 20.59
N TYR A 400 9.38 -15.03 19.33
CA TYR A 400 8.88 -16.36 18.99
C TYR A 400 9.84 -17.48 19.40
N GLY A 401 11.14 -17.18 19.52
CA GLY A 401 12.18 -18.15 19.80
C GLY A 401 12.29 -18.67 21.24
N ARG A 402 11.61 -18.04 22.23
CA ARG A 402 11.60 -18.42 23.67
C ARG A 402 12.94 -19.06 24.14
N ASP A 403 14.02 -18.29 24.05
CA ASP A 403 15.41 -18.64 24.47
C ASP A 403 16.25 -19.49 23.51
N LYS A 404 15.77 -19.82 22.30
CA LYS A 404 16.59 -20.48 21.28
C LYS A 404 17.60 -19.51 20.65
N LYS A 405 18.88 -19.86 20.72
CA LYS A 405 19.93 -19.17 19.95
C LYS A 405 19.68 -19.36 18.45
N TRP A 406 19.70 -18.28 17.70
CA TRP A 406 19.66 -18.30 16.24
C TRP A 406 20.65 -17.28 15.67
N ASP A 407 21.08 -17.50 14.43
CA ASP A 407 21.91 -16.54 13.73
C ASP A 407 21.06 -15.37 13.25
N SER A 408 21.08 -14.26 13.99
CA SER A 408 20.32 -13.05 13.65
C SER A 408 20.72 -12.46 12.30
N ASN A 409 21.88 -12.81 11.74
CA ASN A 409 22.28 -12.39 10.39
C ASN A 409 21.41 -13.03 9.29
N LYS A 410 20.60 -14.05 9.63
CA LYS A 410 19.59 -14.61 8.73
C LYS A 410 18.39 -13.70 8.54
N LEU A 411 18.17 -12.72 9.43
CA LEU A 411 17.20 -11.66 9.18
C LEU A 411 17.77 -10.69 8.15
N LEU A 412 17.26 -10.75 6.92
CA LEU A 412 17.68 -9.86 5.85
C LEU A 412 17.07 -8.47 5.99
N GLY A 413 15.89 -8.37 6.61
CA GLY A 413 15.17 -7.14 6.86
C GLY A 413 13.66 -7.35 6.85
N GLY A 414 12.93 -6.49 6.15
CA GLY A 414 11.47 -6.53 6.17
C GLY A 414 10.81 -5.76 5.04
N GLU A 415 9.50 -5.97 4.94
CA GLU A 415 8.66 -5.31 3.94
C GLU A 415 7.45 -4.65 4.58
N VAL A 416 7.00 -3.59 3.92
CA VAL A 416 5.74 -2.93 4.19
C VAL A 416 4.73 -3.41 3.16
N CYS A 417 3.64 -4.01 3.61
CA CYS A 417 2.60 -4.53 2.72
C CYS A 417 1.48 -3.51 2.57
N LEU A 418 1.13 -3.20 1.31
CA LEU A 418 -0.10 -2.50 0.98
C LEU A 418 -0.86 -3.33 -0.05
N TRP A 419 -1.59 -4.32 0.46
CA TRP A 419 -2.57 -5.06 -0.31
C TRP A 419 -3.69 -4.13 -0.80
N ALA A 420 -4.20 -4.40 -1.99
CA ALA A 420 -5.01 -3.45 -2.74
C ALA A 420 -6.50 -3.81 -2.77
N GLU A 421 -7.05 -4.60 -1.83
CA GLU A 421 -8.50 -4.88 -1.79
C GLU A 421 -9.35 -3.60 -1.63
N TYR A 422 -8.79 -2.58 -0.97
CA TYR A 422 -9.46 -1.32 -0.63
C TYR A 422 -8.64 -0.07 -0.98
N VAL A 423 -7.74 -0.21 -1.96
CA VAL A 423 -6.86 0.86 -2.42
C VAL A 423 -6.68 0.73 -3.93
N ASP A 424 -6.97 1.78 -4.67
CA ASP A 424 -6.74 1.86 -6.12
C ASP A 424 -5.70 2.94 -6.49
N ASP A 425 -5.51 3.14 -7.80
CA ASP A 425 -4.56 4.07 -8.39
C ASP A 425 -4.65 5.51 -7.86
N ASN A 426 -5.85 5.97 -7.49
CA ASN A 426 -6.11 7.36 -7.14
C ASN A 426 -5.56 7.75 -5.76
N GLU A 427 -5.63 6.83 -4.80
CA GLU A 427 -5.20 7.08 -3.41
C GLU A 427 -3.99 6.26 -2.98
N TYR A 428 -3.46 5.36 -3.82
CA TYR A 428 -2.39 4.43 -3.47
C TYR A 428 -1.22 5.10 -2.73
N ASN A 429 -0.63 6.12 -3.35
CA ASN A 429 0.52 6.83 -2.78
C ASN A 429 0.17 7.63 -1.52
N GLN A 430 -1.05 8.17 -1.41
CA GLN A 430 -1.50 8.90 -0.22
C GLN A 430 -1.77 7.95 0.96
N ARG A 431 -2.20 6.73 0.66
CA ARG A 431 -2.40 5.65 1.64
C ARG A 431 -1.05 5.14 2.13
N LEU A 432 -0.10 4.91 1.24
CA LEU A 432 1.22 4.37 1.55
C LEU A 432 2.06 5.39 2.34
N TRP A 433 2.10 6.64 1.87
CA TRP A 433 3.02 7.65 2.38
C TRP A 433 2.32 8.75 3.17
N PRO A 434 2.90 9.19 4.30
CA PRO A 434 4.24 8.84 4.81
C PRO A 434 4.21 7.72 5.88
N ARG A 435 3.17 6.89 5.96
CA ARG A 435 3.11 5.80 6.95
C ARG A 435 4.25 4.80 6.75
N ALA A 436 4.57 4.46 5.51
CA ALA A 436 5.71 3.59 5.18
C ALA A 436 7.07 4.19 5.56
N SER A 437 7.20 5.53 5.67
CA SER A 437 8.42 6.19 6.15
C SER A 437 8.79 5.76 7.58
N ALA A 438 7.80 5.38 8.39
CA ALA A 438 8.04 4.86 9.73
C ALA A 438 8.84 3.56 9.70
N ALA A 439 8.44 2.61 8.84
CA ALA A 439 9.15 1.34 8.66
C ALA A 439 10.51 1.55 7.99
N ALA A 440 10.60 2.49 7.04
CA ALA A 440 11.85 2.84 6.37
C ALA A 440 12.96 3.20 7.37
N GLU A 441 12.64 4.08 8.32
CA GLU A 441 13.59 4.48 9.35
C GLU A 441 13.96 3.31 10.28
N ARG A 442 13.03 2.41 10.58
CA ARG A 442 13.30 1.23 11.42
C ARG A 442 14.16 0.17 10.74
N LEU A 443 14.06 0.08 9.42
CA LEU A 443 14.84 -0.83 8.59
C LEU A 443 16.23 -0.28 8.23
N TRP A 444 16.39 1.05 8.24
CA TRP A 444 17.67 1.71 7.99
C TRP A 444 18.45 1.99 9.28
N SER A 445 17.82 2.63 10.27
CA SER A 445 18.51 3.20 11.42
C SER A 445 18.88 2.17 12.48
N HIS A 446 19.85 2.54 13.32
CA HIS A 446 20.22 1.76 14.49
C HIS A 446 19.01 1.48 15.40
N HIS A 447 18.94 0.27 15.97
CA HIS A 447 17.78 -0.22 16.73
C HIS A 447 17.34 0.68 17.91
N SER A 448 18.27 1.45 18.48
CA SER A 448 17.99 2.40 19.57
C SER A 448 17.20 3.64 19.13
N ILE A 449 17.07 3.90 17.83
CA ILE A 449 16.29 5.01 17.28
C ILE A 449 14.83 4.55 17.15
N ASN A 450 14.06 4.73 18.21
CA ASN A 450 12.71 4.18 18.33
C ASN A 450 11.70 5.10 19.08
N ASP A 451 12.09 6.33 19.39
CA ASP A 451 11.24 7.31 20.09
C ASP A 451 10.32 8.04 19.10
N VAL A 452 9.01 7.75 19.19
CA VAL A 452 7.97 8.35 18.34
C VAL A 452 7.87 9.87 18.50
N HIS A 453 8.14 10.42 19.68
CA HIS A 453 8.05 11.86 19.92
C HIS A 453 9.21 12.61 19.27
N ARG A 454 10.40 11.98 19.23
CA ARG A 454 11.56 12.50 18.47
C ARG A 454 11.41 12.30 16.96
N ALA A 455 10.66 11.30 16.53
CA ALA A 455 10.39 11.03 15.12
C ALA A 455 9.31 11.96 14.53
N ALA A 456 8.26 12.26 15.28
CA ALA A 456 7.11 13.05 14.84
C ALA A 456 7.46 14.36 14.10
N PRO A 457 8.34 15.25 14.60
CA PRO A 457 8.68 16.47 13.86
C PRO A 457 9.47 16.20 12.58
N ARG A 458 10.30 15.14 12.54
CA ARG A 458 11.12 14.80 11.37
C ARG A 458 10.28 14.16 10.26
N ILE A 459 9.34 13.26 10.62
CA ILE A 459 8.46 12.64 9.64
C ILE A 459 7.46 13.65 9.05
N GLU A 460 7.02 14.65 9.82
CA GLU A 460 6.20 15.75 9.29
C GLU A 460 7.00 16.63 8.32
N GLU A 461 8.25 16.96 8.66
CA GLU A 461 9.14 17.71 7.79
C GLU A 461 9.41 16.95 6.48
N HIS A 462 9.73 15.66 6.59
CA HIS A 462 9.98 14.79 5.43
C HIS A 462 8.73 14.66 4.54
N ARG A 463 7.54 14.52 5.13
CA ARG A 463 6.27 14.58 4.41
C ARG A 463 6.13 15.88 3.62
N CYS A 464 6.34 17.03 4.26
CA CYS A 464 6.25 18.33 3.58
C CYS A 464 7.30 18.48 2.48
N ARG A 465 8.49 17.91 2.66
CA ARG A 465 9.54 17.87 1.64
C ARG A 465 9.11 17.05 0.43
N MET A 466 8.54 15.86 0.62
CA MET A 466 8.00 15.04 -0.47
C MET A 466 6.87 15.77 -1.22
N ILE A 467 5.97 16.46 -0.52
CA ILE A 467 4.95 17.32 -1.14
C ILE A 467 5.60 18.44 -1.97
N SER A 468 6.64 19.10 -1.46
CA SER A 468 7.35 20.16 -2.20
C SER A 468 8.05 19.64 -3.46
N ARG A 469 8.37 18.35 -3.49
CA ARG A 469 8.91 17.65 -4.67
C ARG A 469 7.83 17.20 -5.66
N GLY A 470 6.56 17.56 -5.42
CA GLY A 470 5.43 17.22 -6.28
C GLY A 470 4.81 15.86 -6.02
N LEU A 471 5.15 15.19 -4.91
CA LEU A 471 4.63 13.86 -4.59
C LEU A 471 3.31 13.94 -3.80
N PRO A 472 2.31 13.09 -4.11
CA PRO A 472 1.00 13.09 -3.44
C PRO A 472 1.05 12.36 -2.10
N MET A 473 1.36 13.07 -1.03
CA MET A 473 1.48 12.47 0.32
C MET A 473 0.21 12.63 1.16
N GLY A 474 -0.16 11.57 1.88
CA GLY A 474 -1.20 11.60 2.91
C GLY A 474 -0.80 12.41 4.15
N VAL A 475 -1.67 12.46 5.16
CA VAL A 475 -1.45 13.17 6.44
C VAL A 475 -0.91 12.20 7.50
N ILE A 476 -0.05 12.67 8.43
CA ILE A 476 0.64 11.79 9.39
C ILE A 476 0.48 12.18 10.87
N ASN A 477 0.63 13.46 11.25
CA ASN A 477 0.53 13.89 12.65
C ASN A 477 -0.73 14.69 13.00
N GLY A 478 -1.78 14.60 12.16
CA GLY A 478 -3.02 15.35 12.35
C GLY A 478 -2.94 16.80 11.83
N PRO A 479 -3.64 17.76 12.44
CA PRO A 479 -3.73 19.13 11.94
C PRO A 479 -2.36 19.82 11.85
N GLY A 480 -2.07 20.39 10.68
CA GLY A 480 -0.82 21.09 10.40
C GLY A 480 -0.82 21.71 9.01
N TYR A 481 0.31 22.27 8.60
CA TYR A 481 0.49 22.84 7.27
C TYR A 481 1.94 22.70 6.80
N CYS A 482 2.13 22.58 5.49
CA CYS A 482 3.45 22.67 4.88
C CYS A 482 3.65 24.08 4.34
N LYS A 483 4.64 24.81 4.87
CA LYS A 483 4.98 26.13 4.35
C LYS A 483 5.66 25.98 3.00
N GLN A 484 4.96 26.38 1.94
CA GLN A 484 5.51 26.45 0.59
C GLN A 484 5.72 27.91 0.20
N PHE A 485 6.89 28.26 -0.31
CA PHE A 485 7.04 29.45 -1.13
C PHE A 485 6.15 29.30 -2.36
N LYS A 486 5.37 30.33 -2.71
CA LYS A 486 4.69 30.36 -4.00
C LYS A 486 5.77 30.17 -5.07
N ALA A 487 5.70 29.08 -5.82
CA ALA A 487 6.46 29.01 -7.07
C ALA A 487 6.13 30.30 -7.83
N LYS A 488 7.15 31.06 -8.27
CA LYS A 488 6.89 32.17 -9.20
C LYS A 488 6.16 31.53 -10.37
N SER A 489 4.86 31.79 -10.47
CA SER A 489 4.07 31.43 -11.64
C SER A 489 4.89 31.90 -12.83
N LYS A 490 5.28 30.96 -13.71
CA LYS A 490 5.57 31.34 -15.08
C LYS A 490 4.26 31.94 -15.57
N THR A 491 4.12 33.25 -15.52
CA THR A 491 3.24 33.98 -16.41
C THR A 491 3.69 33.59 -17.80
N ILE A 492 3.04 32.58 -18.38
CA ILE A 492 3.06 32.36 -19.82
C ILE A 492 2.35 33.60 -20.36
N PRO A 493 3.05 34.49 -21.09
CA PRO A 493 2.35 35.54 -21.80
C PRO A 493 1.46 34.83 -22.81
N LEU A 494 0.15 34.98 -22.67
CA LEU A 494 -0.78 34.72 -23.77
C LEU A 494 -0.47 35.76 -24.84
N ASN A 495 0.47 35.44 -25.74
CA ASN A 495 0.63 36.16 -27.00
C ASN A 495 -0.56 35.78 -27.88
N THR A 496 -1.69 36.46 -27.70
CA THR A 496 -2.75 36.52 -28.69
C THR A 496 -2.39 37.58 -29.73
N THR A 497 -1.59 37.19 -30.72
CA THR A 497 -1.64 37.84 -32.04
C THR A 497 -2.59 37.03 -32.89
N ALA A 498 -3.83 37.50 -32.95
CA ALA A 498 -4.82 37.01 -33.88
C ALA A 498 -4.45 37.47 -35.30
N GLU A 499 -4.10 36.53 -36.18
CA GLU A 499 -4.21 36.72 -37.62
C GLU A 499 -5.45 35.96 -38.11
N THR A 500 -6.39 36.72 -38.63
CA THR A 500 -7.65 36.27 -39.24
C THR A 500 -7.39 35.62 -40.59
N GLY A 501 -7.83 34.38 -40.79
CA GLY A 501 -7.74 33.72 -42.09
C GLY A 501 -8.48 32.37 -42.20
N GLY A 502 -9.81 32.41 -42.28
CA GLY A 502 -10.64 31.58 -43.19
C GLY A 502 -10.65 30.04 -43.13
N PHE A 503 -11.86 29.53 -42.85
CA PHE A 503 -12.53 28.33 -43.41
C PHE A 503 -12.56 26.99 -42.63
N LEU A 504 -13.76 26.76 -42.05
CA LEU A 504 -14.57 25.52 -41.90
C LEU A 504 -13.98 24.29 -41.21
N SER A 505 -14.47 23.94 -40.02
CA SER A 505 -15.71 23.15 -39.84
C SER A 505 -15.99 22.89 -38.35
N ASP A 506 -17.27 22.85 -38.03
CA ASP A 506 -17.87 22.83 -36.70
C ASP A 506 -17.47 21.63 -35.84
N LEU A 507 -17.14 21.91 -34.56
CA LEU A 507 -17.67 21.17 -33.41
C LEU A 507 -17.49 22.05 -32.16
N SER A 508 -18.55 22.78 -31.77
CA SER A 508 -18.58 23.53 -30.51
C SER A 508 -19.45 22.79 -29.49
N LEU A 509 -18.83 22.38 -28.38
CA LEU A 509 -19.52 22.08 -27.13
C LEU A 509 -19.45 23.36 -26.29
N SER A 510 -20.53 24.14 -26.27
CA SER A 510 -20.64 25.31 -25.41
C SER A 510 -21.09 24.89 -24.01
N PHE A 511 -20.29 25.21 -23.00
CA PHE A 511 -20.79 25.36 -21.64
C PHE A 511 -21.03 26.85 -21.43
N ASN A 512 -22.29 27.26 -21.56
CA ASN A 512 -22.70 28.61 -21.21
C ASN A 512 -22.48 28.85 -19.72
N ASN A 513 -21.89 30.02 -19.44
CA ASN A 513 -21.83 30.70 -18.16
C ASN A 513 -23.05 30.42 -17.27
N ILE A 514 -22.83 29.78 -16.12
CA ILE A 514 -23.67 29.99 -14.94
C ILE A 514 -22.82 30.81 -13.96
N SER A 515 -22.88 32.13 -14.11
CA SER A 515 -22.67 33.02 -12.99
C SER A 515 -23.92 32.92 -12.11
N SER A 516 -23.79 32.29 -10.94
CA SER A 516 -24.72 32.54 -9.84
C SER A 516 -23.94 32.82 -8.57
N SER A 517 -23.90 34.10 -8.24
CA SER A 517 -23.84 34.59 -6.87
C SER A 517 -24.91 33.87 -6.06
N ILE A 518 -24.51 33.00 -5.14
CA ILE A 518 -25.41 32.46 -4.10
C ILE A 518 -25.18 33.29 -2.85
N ASP A 519 -26.12 34.19 -2.60
CA ASP A 519 -26.36 34.78 -1.29
C ASP A 519 -26.71 33.66 -0.30
N ILE A 520 -25.98 33.59 0.81
CA ILE A 520 -26.26 32.69 1.92
C ILE A 520 -27.26 33.40 2.86
N PRO A 521 -28.48 32.90 3.09
CA PRO A 521 -29.39 33.51 4.05
C PRO A 521 -28.99 33.10 5.48
N GLU A 522 -28.81 34.09 6.36
CA GLU A 522 -28.51 33.97 7.81
C GLU A 522 -29.61 33.31 8.67
N THR A 523 -30.53 32.52 8.09
CA THR A 523 -31.68 31.96 8.83
C THR A 523 -31.45 30.56 9.40
N TYR A 524 -30.37 29.87 9.02
CA TYR A 524 -30.12 28.50 9.50
C TYR A 524 -29.39 28.45 10.86
N SER A 525 -28.53 29.42 11.18
CA SER A 525 -27.79 29.42 12.45
C SER A 525 -28.67 29.62 13.68
N LEU A 526 -29.75 30.42 13.60
CA LEU A 526 -30.64 30.62 14.74
C LEU A 526 -31.47 29.37 15.08
N MET A 527 -31.84 28.56 14.08
CA MET A 527 -32.66 27.36 14.31
C MET A 527 -31.87 26.25 15.03
N TYR A 528 -30.59 26.08 14.70
CA TYR A 528 -29.71 25.12 15.35
C TYR A 528 -29.33 25.54 16.78
N ILE A 529 -29.14 26.83 17.02
CA ILE A 529 -28.90 27.38 18.37
C ILE A 529 -30.15 27.20 19.24
N CYS A 530 -31.35 27.47 18.73
CA CYS A 530 -32.60 27.25 19.45
C CYS A 530 -32.87 25.77 19.77
N ALA A 531 -32.58 24.86 18.83
CA ALA A 531 -32.72 23.42 19.06
C ALA A 531 -31.72 22.88 20.10
N GLY A 532 -30.48 23.36 20.07
CA GLY A 532 -29.46 23.03 21.08
C GLY A 532 -29.83 23.52 22.48
N ILE A 533 -30.37 24.73 22.59
CA ILE A 533 -30.84 25.31 23.87
C ILE A 533 -32.04 24.54 24.44
N LEU A 534 -32.99 24.11 23.59
CA LEU A 534 -34.14 23.32 24.01
C LEU A 534 -33.75 21.93 24.54
N VAL A 535 -32.77 21.28 23.92
CA VAL A 535 -32.23 20.00 24.42
C VAL A 535 -31.50 20.20 25.74
N LEU A 536 -30.72 21.28 25.88
CA LEU A 536 -30.05 21.60 27.15
C LEU A 536 -31.05 21.89 28.28
N LEU A 537 -32.12 22.64 28.01
CA LEU A 537 -33.18 22.94 28.99
C LEU A 537 -33.96 21.69 29.39
N ALA A 538 -34.24 20.78 28.45
CA ALA A 538 -34.88 19.50 28.75
C ALA A 538 -33.99 18.61 29.64
N VAL A 539 -32.68 18.58 29.39
CA VAL A 539 -31.70 17.86 30.23
C VAL A 539 -31.61 18.48 31.62
N VAL A 540 -31.61 19.82 31.73
CA VAL A 540 -31.59 20.53 33.02
C VAL A 540 -32.89 20.30 33.82
N MET A 541 -34.06 20.27 33.18
CA MET A 541 -35.33 19.96 33.85
C MET A 541 -35.46 18.50 34.31
N VAL A 542 -34.81 17.56 33.61
CA VAL A 542 -34.77 16.14 34.03
C VAL A 542 -33.79 15.93 35.19
N ILE A 543 -32.70 16.70 35.26
CA ILE A 543 -31.70 16.62 36.33
C ILE A 543 -32.16 17.34 37.60
N PHE A 544 -32.83 18.50 37.47
CA PHE A 544 -33.32 19.28 38.61
C PHE A 544 -34.84 19.14 38.78
N LYS A 545 -35.23 18.12 39.55
CA LYS A 545 -36.63 17.88 39.93
C LYS A 545 -37.13 19.01 40.85
N GLN A 546 -37.82 20.01 40.32
CA GLN A 546 -38.64 20.92 41.12
C GLN A 546 -40.07 21.07 40.54
N PRO A 547 -41.11 21.00 41.38
CA PRO A 547 -42.48 21.11 40.92
C PRO A 547 -42.93 22.58 40.98
N SER A 548 -43.25 23.18 39.84
CA SER A 548 -44.13 24.36 39.85
C SER A 548 -45.05 24.41 38.65
N ARG A 549 -46.33 24.55 38.97
CA ARG A 549 -47.51 24.63 38.13
C ARG A 549 -47.39 25.73 37.06
N SER A 550 -47.68 25.42 35.80
CA SER A 550 -48.64 26.11 34.90
C SER A 550 -48.59 25.49 33.51
N GLY A 551 -49.76 25.27 32.91
CA GLY A 551 -50.00 24.24 31.92
C GLY A 551 -49.59 24.56 30.48
N ILE A 552 -48.94 23.57 29.85
CA ILE A 552 -49.08 23.26 28.42
C ILE A 552 -49.20 21.74 28.32
N LEU A 553 -50.31 21.29 27.75
CA LEU A 553 -50.71 19.90 27.64
C LEU A 553 -49.90 19.22 26.53
N VAL A 554 -48.88 18.43 26.88
CA VAL A 554 -48.28 17.45 25.97
C VAL A 554 -48.72 16.07 26.42
N LEU A 555 -49.47 15.39 25.54
CA LEU A 555 -49.92 14.00 25.68
C LEU A 555 -48.71 13.07 25.84
N LEU A 556 -48.34 12.76 27.09
CA LEU A 556 -47.44 11.67 27.42
C LEU A 556 -48.27 10.47 27.87
N ILE A 557 -48.16 9.38 27.10
CA ILE A 557 -48.67 8.06 27.47
C ILE A 557 -47.97 7.63 28.77
N PRO A 558 -48.70 7.25 29.85
CA PRO A 558 -48.06 6.88 31.10
C PRO A 558 -47.56 5.43 31.01
N LEU A 559 -46.26 5.24 30.76
CA LEU A 559 -45.61 3.96 31.00
C LEU A 559 -45.18 3.87 32.47
N LYS A 560 -46.02 3.22 33.27
CA LYS A 560 -45.77 2.93 34.68
C LYS A 560 -44.68 1.84 34.76
N SER A 561 -43.44 2.21 35.06
CA SER A 561 -42.37 1.27 35.40
C SER A 561 -41.87 1.55 36.81
N ASN A 562 -42.23 0.66 37.73
CA ASN A 562 -41.81 0.70 39.12
C ASN A 562 -40.54 -0.16 39.27
N SER A 563 -39.34 0.41 39.10
CA SER A 563 -38.07 -0.30 39.32
C SER A 563 -36.86 0.66 39.28
N ASN A 564 -36.23 0.90 40.44
CA ASN A 564 -34.93 1.60 40.58
C ASN A 564 -33.76 0.68 40.22
N ASN A 565 -33.55 0.37 38.93
CA ASN A 565 -32.35 -0.37 38.49
C ASN A 565 -31.84 0.15 37.11
N PRO A 566 -30.63 0.74 37.04
CA PRO A 566 -30.13 1.42 35.84
C PRO A 566 -29.84 0.52 34.62
N ARG A 567 -29.83 -0.81 34.78
CA ARG A 567 -29.61 -1.75 33.66
C ARG A 567 -30.81 -1.98 32.74
N LYS A 568 -32.00 -1.44 33.05
CA LYS A 568 -33.21 -1.55 32.20
C LYS A 568 -33.57 -0.27 31.41
N LEU A 569 -32.86 0.85 31.59
CA LEU A 569 -33.09 2.08 30.83
C LEU A 569 -32.40 2.11 29.45
N ILE A 570 -31.29 1.39 29.29
CA ILE A 570 -30.49 1.37 28.06
C ILE A 570 -31.26 0.79 26.84
N PRO A 571 -32.05 -0.29 26.97
CA PRO A 571 -32.84 -0.82 25.84
C PRO A 571 -33.97 0.15 25.42
N LEU A 572 -34.55 0.89 26.36
CA LEU A 572 -35.65 1.84 26.09
C LEU A 572 -35.18 3.08 25.33
N PHE A 573 -33.95 3.54 25.61
CA PHE A 573 -33.31 4.63 24.87
C PHE A 573 -32.96 4.21 23.43
N ALA A 574 -32.49 2.98 23.24
CA ALA A 574 -32.19 2.43 21.92
C ALA A 574 -33.44 2.29 21.05
N VAL A 575 -34.57 1.88 21.62
CA VAL A 575 -35.87 1.81 20.90
C VAL A 575 -36.38 3.20 20.53
N GLY A 576 -36.22 4.21 21.38
CA GLY A 576 -36.58 5.60 21.06
C GLY A 576 -35.79 6.19 19.89
N ILE A 577 -34.48 5.89 19.82
CA ILE A 577 -33.61 6.30 18.71
C ILE A 577 -33.98 5.54 17.43
N LEU A 578 -34.29 4.24 17.52
CA LEU A 578 -34.69 3.43 16.36
C LEU A 578 -36.00 3.91 15.75
N VAL A 579 -36.98 4.27 16.59
CA VAL A 579 -38.27 4.84 16.15
C VAL A 579 -38.05 6.22 15.53
N TYR A 580 -37.21 7.08 16.12
CA TYR A 580 -36.88 8.37 15.51
C TYR A 580 -36.22 8.20 14.13
N CYS A 581 -35.26 7.29 13.98
CA CYS A 581 -34.62 6.99 12.69
C CYS A 581 -35.62 6.46 11.65
N LEU A 582 -36.50 5.52 12.03
CA LEU A 582 -37.50 4.93 11.12
C LEU A 582 -38.53 5.95 10.62
N PHE A 583 -38.92 6.92 11.43
CA PHE A 583 -39.91 7.94 11.06
C PHE A 583 -39.30 9.20 10.42
N SER A 584 -37.99 9.44 10.55
CA SER A 584 -37.30 10.58 9.92
C SER A 584 -36.72 10.26 8.53
N THR A 585 -36.46 8.99 8.21
CA THR A 585 -36.00 8.55 6.88
C THR A 585 -36.98 8.83 5.73
N PRO A 586 -38.31 8.69 5.87
CA PRO A 586 -39.25 8.99 4.78
C PRO A 586 -39.35 10.49 4.47
N LEU A 587 -39.26 11.36 5.49
CA LEU A 587 -39.25 12.81 5.32
C LEU A 587 -37.99 13.31 4.60
N TRP A 588 -36.85 12.65 4.84
CA TRP A 588 -35.58 12.95 4.18
C TRP A 588 -35.57 12.57 2.69
N LEU A 589 -36.18 11.43 2.35
CA LEU A 589 -36.31 10.98 0.97
C LEU A 589 -37.25 11.87 0.15
N GLU A 590 -38.29 12.44 0.76
CA GLU A 590 -39.23 13.34 0.08
C GLU A 590 -38.62 14.72 -0.23
N VAL A 591 -37.69 15.19 0.62
CA VAL A 591 -36.93 16.44 0.40
C VAL A 591 -35.87 16.27 -0.70
N LEU A 592 -35.19 15.11 -0.75
CA LEU A 592 -34.25 14.80 -1.84
C LEU A 592 -34.97 14.62 -3.19
N HIS A 593 -36.20 14.07 -3.18
CA HIS A 593 -36.98 13.86 -4.41
C HIS A 593 -37.58 15.16 -4.99
N LYS A 594 -37.80 16.19 -4.17
CA LYS A 594 -38.29 17.51 -4.61
C LYS A 594 -37.19 18.41 -5.19
N ASN A 595 -35.92 18.20 -4.86
CA ASN A 595 -34.81 19.01 -5.34
C ASN A 595 -34.16 18.53 -6.65
N ASN A 596 -34.54 17.36 -7.17
CA ASN A 596 -34.03 16.82 -8.44
C ASN A 596 -35.10 16.81 -9.55
N ARG A 597 -35.58 18.00 -9.95
CA ARG A 597 -36.32 18.17 -11.22
C ARG A 597 -35.52 19.03 -12.19
N GLY A 598 -34.71 18.35 -13.00
CA GLY A 598 -34.04 18.93 -14.17
C GLY A 598 -33.07 17.94 -14.83
N GLY A 599 -33.56 17.09 -15.75
CA GLY A 599 -32.73 16.24 -16.62
C GLY A 599 -33.17 14.76 -16.67
N SER A 600 -33.34 14.21 -17.88
CA SER A 600 -34.01 12.93 -18.25
C SER A 600 -33.06 11.70 -18.23
N PRO A 601 -33.45 10.47 -18.65
CA PRO A 601 -33.58 9.30 -17.77
C PRO A 601 -32.59 8.16 -18.10
N MET A 602 -31.92 7.58 -17.09
CA MET A 602 -31.26 6.28 -17.26
C MET A 602 -32.13 5.16 -16.69
N SER A 603 -32.85 4.51 -17.60
CA SER A 603 -33.28 3.13 -17.48
C SER A 603 -32.05 2.23 -17.46
N HIS A 604 -31.86 1.52 -16.35
CA HIS A 604 -31.25 0.19 -16.20
C HIS A 604 -30.66 0.13 -14.79
N LEU A 605 -31.32 -0.60 -13.88
CA LEU A 605 -30.75 -1.34 -12.74
C LEU A 605 -31.87 -1.82 -11.79
N ARG A 606 -32.53 -2.91 -12.19
CA ARG A 606 -32.90 -4.04 -11.31
C ARG A 606 -32.52 -5.29 -12.09
N PRO A 607 -31.93 -6.34 -11.48
CA PRO A 607 -32.49 -6.95 -10.27
C PRO A 607 -31.45 -7.36 -9.20
N LYS A 608 -31.82 -7.27 -7.91
CA LYS A 608 -31.41 -8.19 -6.82
C LYS A 608 -31.92 -7.68 -5.46
N TYR A 609 -33.23 -7.78 -5.23
CA TYR A 609 -33.79 -7.85 -3.86
C TYR A 609 -35.10 -8.65 -3.92
N GLY A 610 -34.96 -9.94 -4.23
CA GLY A 610 -36.04 -10.92 -4.20
C GLY A 610 -35.65 -12.08 -3.30
N ALA A 611 -35.46 -11.83 -1.99
CA ALA A 611 -35.24 -12.90 -1.01
C ALA A 611 -35.52 -12.52 0.46
N LEU A 612 -36.14 -11.37 0.77
CA LEU A 612 -36.46 -10.99 2.16
C LEU A 612 -37.95 -10.67 2.43
N ILE A 613 -38.82 -10.79 1.42
CA ILE A 613 -40.27 -10.54 1.57
C ILE A 613 -41.09 -11.82 1.78
N ASN A 614 -40.46 -13.00 1.81
CA ASN A 614 -41.16 -14.27 2.02
C ASN A 614 -41.03 -14.87 3.43
N HIS A 615 -40.41 -14.19 4.39
CA HIS A 615 -40.27 -14.71 5.76
C HIS A 615 -41.00 -13.94 6.88
N MET A 616 -41.77 -12.88 6.57
CA MET A 616 -42.57 -12.14 7.55
C MET A 616 -44.07 -12.07 7.22
N ASN A 617 -44.61 -13.04 6.47
CA ASN A 617 -46.04 -13.08 6.11
C ASN A 617 -46.80 -14.31 6.63
N GLN A 618 -46.37 -14.88 7.77
CA GLN A 618 -47.20 -15.82 8.51
C GLN A 618 -47.28 -15.45 9.98
N SER A 619 -48.52 -15.46 10.47
CA SER A 619 -49.00 -15.28 11.85
C SER A 619 -48.99 -13.85 12.41
N VAL A 620 -50.09 -13.10 12.23
CA VAL A 620 -51.07 -12.79 13.30
C VAL A 620 -52.42 -12.48 12.65
N GLN A 621 -53.43 -13.34 12.90
CA GLN A 621 -54.83 -13.07 12.56
C GLN A 621 -55.41 -12.00 13.50
N LEU A 622 -56.04 -10.99 12.90
CA LEU A 622 -56.97 -10.09 13.57
C LEU A 622 -58.31 -10.82 13.81
N LYS A 623 -58.88 -10.71 15.01
CA LYS A 623 -60.31 -10.94 15.26
C LYS A 623 -60.94 -9.63 15.80
N PRO A 624 -62.10 -9.19 15.28
CA PRO A 624 -62.95 -8.15 15.87
C PRO A 624 -64.09 -8.80 16.72
N PRO A 625 -64.96 -8.03 17.41
CA PRO A 625 -64.96 -6.60 17.69
C PRO A 625 -64.47 -6.22 19.11
#